data_AF-A0AB38YIC1-F1
#
_entry.id   AF-A0AB38YIC1-F1
#
_cell.length_a   1.000
_cell.length_b   1.000
_cell.length_c   1.000
_cell.angle_alpha   90.00
_cell.angle_beta   90.00
_cell.angle_gamma   90.00
#
_symmetry.space_group_name_H-M   'P 1'
#
loop_
_entity.id
_entity.type
_entity.pdbx_description
1 polymer ?
#
loop_
_entity_poly.entity_id
_entity_poly.type
_entity_poly.pdbx_seq_one_letter_code
_entity_poly.pdbx_strand_id
1 'polypeptide(L)'
;MFAQTNDGAELMRPEILGQSLWDSITDPETCMIYQKIVARVREGRLASFTLRCDGPECRRLLEMKISAVPDGSVEFESRTIRVEDRDPVALLSRNIPRSTELLRVCAWCNRIDVGFGSNDWVEIEDATERLQLFELAKLPQLTHAMCEACSESMTDQVDKLNEDVESGFTV
;
A
#
# COMPACT_ATOMS: atom_id res chain seq x y z
N MET A 1 7.37 -5.93 -17.87
CA MET A 1 6.13 -5.94 -17.05
C MET A 1 6.47 -5.41 -15.66
N PHE A 2 5.55 -4.72 -14.97
CA PHE A 2 5.86 -3.96 -13.74
C PHE A 2 6.63 -4.76 -12.68
N ALA A 3 6.18 -5.95 -12.31
CA ALA A 3 6.82 -6.76 -11.26
C ALA A 3 8.27 -7.16 -11.62
N GLN A 4 8.54 -7.51 -12.87
CA GLN A 4 9.89 -7.87 -13.34
C GLN A 4 10.87 -6.69 -13.27
N THR A 5 10.40 -5.47 -13.57
CA THR A 5 11.19 -4.24 -13.43
C THR A 5 11.45 -3.85 -11.97
N ASN A 6 10.79 -4.53 -11.02
CA ASN A 6 10.87 -4.28 -9.58
C ASN A 6 11.44 -5.48 -8.80
N ASP A 7 12.22 -6.34 -9.45
CA ASP A 7 12.81 -7.55 -8.83
C ASP A 7 11.76 -8.47 -8.17
N GLY A 8 10.55 -8.50 -8.74
CA GLY A 8 9.42 -9.32 -8.30
C GLY A 8 9.01 -10.36 -9.35
N ALA A 9 9.96 -10.93 -10.10
CA ALA A 9 9.65 -11.88 -11.17
C ALA A 9 8.95 -13.16 -10.66
N GLU A 10 9.17 -13.54 -9.40
CA GLU A 10 8.45 -14.62 -8.72
C GLU A 10 6.95 -14.35 -8.60
N LEU A 11 6.53 -13.08 -8.68
CA LEU A 11 5.13 -12.66 -8.68
C LEU A 11 4.45 -12.80 -10.05
N MET A 12 5.18 -13.29 -11.07
CA MET A 12 4.65 -13.54 -12.41
C MET A 12 4.11 -14.96 -12.60
N ARG A 13 4.06 -15.73 -11.52
CA ARG A 13 3.67 -17.13 -11.49
C ARG A 13 2.15 -17.28 -11.69
N PRO A 14 1.69 -18.18 -12.59
CA PRO A 14 0.26 -18.42 -12.79
C PRO A 14 -0.48 -18.80 -11.52
N GLU A 15 0.22 -19.42 -10.55
CA GLU A 15 -0.34 -19.89 -9.29
C GLU A 15 -0.86 -18.77 -8.39
N ILE A 16 -0.53 -17.51 -8.68
CA ILE A 16 -1.07 -16.33 -7.98
C ILE A 16 -2.54 -16.09 -8.38
N LEU A 17 -2.91 -16.46 -9.60
CA LEU A 17 -4.30 -16.40 -10.05
C LEU A 17 -5.13 -17.48 -9.32
N GLY A 18 -6.30 -17.08 -8.85
CA GLY A 18 -7.19 -17.95 -8.07
C GLY A 18 -6.91 -17.97 -6.57
N GLN A 19 -5.87 -17.27 -6.09
CA GLN A 19 -5.68 -17.03 -4.66
C GLN A 19 -6.59 -15.91 -4.18
N SER A 20 -6.94 -15.94 -2.88
CA SER A 20 -7.68 -14.85 -2.27
C SER A 20 -6.80 -13.61 -2.16
N LEU A 21 -7.33 -12.45 -2.55
CA LEU A 21 -6.65 -11.16 -2.34
C LEU A 21 -6.26 -10.97 -0.87
N TRP A 22 -7.08 -11.47 0.06
CA TRP A 22 -6.86 -11.36 1.50
C TRP A 22 -5.63 -12.10 1.98
N ASP A 23 -5.20 -13.15 1.26
CA ASP A 23 -3.99 -13.90 1.59
C ASP A 23 -2.72 -13.11 1.22
N SER A 24 -2.85 -12.08 0.38
CA SER A 24 -1.76 -11.21 -0.06
C SER A 24 -1.62 -9.93 0.79
N ILE A 25 -2.58 -9.62 1.66
CA ILE A 25 -2.57 -8.43 2.52
C ILE A 25 -2.32 -8.87 3.97
N THR A 26 -1.08 -8.72 4.42
CA THR A 26 -0.67 -9.19 5.75
C THR A 26 -1.07 -8.26 6.89
N ASP A 27 -1.31 -6.99 6.60
CA ASP A 27 -1.72 -5.99 7.60
C ASP A 27 -3.25 -6.04 7.83
N PRO A 28 -3.73 -6.35 9.05
CA PRO A 28 -5.15 -6.51 9.32
C PRO A 28 -5.98 -5.24 9.07
N GLU A 29 -5.42 -4.07 9.37
CA GLU A 29 -6.11 -2.79 9.21
C GLU A 29 -6.30 -2.46 7.73
N THR A 30 -5.24 -2.58 6.93
CA THR A 30 -5.30 -2.47 5.47
C THR A 30 -6.30 -3.48 4.87
N CYS A 31 -6.28 -4.73 5.34
CA CYS A 31 -7.19 -5.76 4.87
C CYS A 31 -8.66 -5.39 5.16
N MET A 32 -8.96 -4.93 6.38
CA MET A 32 -10.30 -4.44 6.74
C MET A 32 -10.77 -3.28 5.87
N ILE A 33 -9.90 -2.32 5.57
CA ILE A 33 -10.24 -1.17 4.71
C ILE A 33 -10.58 -1.66 3.30
N TYR A 34 -9.74 -2.50 2.69
CA TYR A 34 -10.04 -3.06 1.37
C TYR A 34 -11.33 -3.89 1.36
N GLN A 35 -11.61 -4.68 2.41
CA GLN A 35 -12.87 -5.41 2.52
C GLN A 35 -14.09 -4.48 2.53
N LYS A 36 -14.03 -3.37 3.28
CA LYS A 36 -15.09 -2.35 3.29
C LYS A 36 -15.25 -1.71 1.91
N ILE A 37 -14.15 -1.35 1.25
CA ILE A 37 -14.20 -0.77 -0.10
C ILE A 37 -14.84 -1.75 -1.09
N VAL A 38 -14.39 -3.01 -1.10
CA VAL A 38 -14.94 -4.05 -1.99
C VAL A 38 -16.43 -4.28 -1.74
N ALA A 39 -16.89 -4.27 -0.48
CA ALA A 39 -18.30 -4.39 -0.17
C ALA A 39 -19.14 -3.28 -0.83
N ARG A 40 -18.68 -2.02 -0.72
CA ARG A 40 -19.37 -0.87 -1.34
C ARG A 40 -19.30 -0.89 -2.85
N VAL A 41 -18.16 -1.28 -3.41
CA VAL A 41 -18.00 -1.37 -4.85
C VAL A 41 -18.98 -2.38 -5.44
N ARG A 42 -19.20 -3.52 -4.77
CA ARG A 42 -20.22 -4.51 -5.17
C ARG A 42 -21.65 -3.97 -5.15
N GLU A 43 -21.92 -2.93 -4.38
CA GLU A 43 -23.21 -2.21 -4.37
C GLU A 43 -23.32 -1.17 -5.50
N GLY A 44 -22.33 -1.10 -6.40
CA GLY A 44 -22.31 -0.20 -7.55
C GLY A 44 -21.50 1.08 -7.34
N ARG A 45 -20.76 1.20 -6.23
CA ARG A 45 -19.87 2.35 -5.99
C ARG A 45 -18.58 2.25 -6.80
N LEU A 46 -18.02 3.40 -7.13
CA LEU A 46 -16.66 3.51 -7.67
C LEU A 46 -15.75 4.04 -6.57
N ALA A 47 -14.72 3.27 -6.19
CA ALA A 47 -13.67 3.78 -5.31
C ALA A 47 -12.48 4.28 -6.13
N SER A 48 -11.93 5.44 -5.75
CA SER A 48 -10.74 6.00 -6.36
C SER A 48 -9.88 6.68 -5.30
N PHE A 49 -8.62 6.27 -5.18
CA PHE A 49 -7.69 6.83 -4.20
C PHE A 49 -6.24 6.70 -4.69
N THR A 50 -5.32 7.36 -4.00
CA THR A 50 -3.89 7.26 -4.29
C THR A 50 -3.14 6.50 -3.22
N LEU A 51 -2.09 5.79 -3.62
CA LEU A 51 -1.17 5.07 -2.74
C LEU A 51 0.25 5.11 -3.31
N ARG A 52 1.26 4.81 -2.48
CA ARG A 52 2.66 4.70 -2.88
C ARG A 52 3.06 3.25 -3.15
N CYS A 53 3.95 3.09 -4.13
CA CYS A 53 4.60 1.83 -4.45
C CYS A 53 6.03 2.13 -4.89
N ASP A 54 6.85 2.59 -3.95
CA ASP A 54 8.20 3.06 -4.25
C ASP A 54 9.16 1.93 -4.59
N GLY A 55 10.17 2.26 -5.38
CA GLY A 55 11.34 1.42 -5.61
C GLY A 55 12.57 2.00 -4.90
N PRO A 56 13.71 1.30 -4.93
CA PRO A 56 14.95 1.83 -4.36
C PRO A 56 15.30 3.22 -4.88
N GLU A 57 15.20 3.43 -6.19
CA GLU A 57 15.68 4.65 -6.88
C GLU A 57 14.56 5.65 -7.23
N CYS A 58 13.31 5.38 -6.83
CA CYS A 58 12.21 6.27 -7.14
C CYS A 58 11.07 6.19 -6.12
N ARG A 59 10.38 7.32 -5.94
CA ARG A 59 9.07 7.38 -5.29
C ARG A 59 7.98 7.34 -6.37
N ARG A 60 6.93 6.55 -6.16
CA ARG A 60 5.84 6.41 -7.13
C ARG A 60 4.50 6.62 -6.47
N LEU A 61 3.71 7.52 -7.06
CA LEU A 61 2.31 7.67 -6.72
C LEU A 61 1.47 6.92 -7.74
N LEU A 62 0.64 6.02 -7.24
CA LEU A 62 -0.35 5.29 -8.02
C LEU A 62 -1.73 5.86 -7.76
N GLU A 63 -2.56 5.89 -8.79
CA GLU A 63 -4.02 5.99 -8.67
C GLU A 63 -4.57 4.56 -8.72
N MET A 64 -5.38 4.19 -7.73
CA MET A 64 -6.16 2.96 -7.69
C MET A 64 -7.61 3.29 -7.96
N LYS A 65 -8.23 2.54 -8.88
CA LYS A 65 -9.67 2.53 -9.12
C LYS A 65 -10.21 1.14 -8.90
N ILE A 66 -11.35 1.07 -8.22
CA ILE A 66 -12.00 -0.20 -7.91
C ILE A 66 -13.48 -0.09 -8.30
N SER A 67 -13.92 -0.97 -9.21
CA SER A 67 -15.27 -0.94 -9.78
C SER A 67 -15.88 -2.34 -9.87
N ALA A 68 -17.20 -2.42 -9.75
CA ALA A 68 -17.92 -3.66 -10.02
C ALA A 68 -18.02 -3.92 -11.53
N VAL A 69 -17.97 -5.19 -11.90
CA VAL A 69 -18.10 -5.68 -13.27
C VAL A 69 -19.44 -6.41 -13.41
N PRO A 70 -20.09 -6.42 -14.61
CA PRO A 70 -21.43 -7.02 -14.77
C PRO A 70 -21.57 -8.50 -14.39
N ASP A 71 -20.48 -9.26 -14.32
CA ASP A 71 -20.46 -10.65 -13.90
C ASP A 71 -20.43 -10.83 -12.36
N GLY A 72 -20.47 -9.73 -11.61
CA GLY A 72 -20.42 -9.72 -10.14
C GLY A 72 -19.00 -9.72 -9.56
N SER A 73 -17.97 -9.71 -10.42
CA SER A 73 -16.59 -9.54 -9.99
C SER A 73 -16.27 -8.07 -9.68
N VAL A 74 -15.11 -7.84 -9.07
CA VAL A 74 -14.60 -6.50 -8.76
C VAL A 74 -13.25 -6.34 -9.46
N GLU A 75 -13.14 -5.30 -10.28
CA GLU A 75 -11.92 -4.94 -10.99
C GLU A 75 -11.12 -3.94 -10.17
N PHE A 76 -9.80 -4.17 -10.07
CA PHE A 76 -8.83 -3.26 -9.48
C PHE A 76 -7.90 -2.78 -10.58
N GLU A 77 -7.94 -1.50 -10.89
CA GLU A 77 -7.05 -0.85 -11.85
C GLU A 77 -6.07 0.05 -11.10
N SER A 78 -4.77 -0.19 -11.30
CA SER A 78 -3.71 0.67 -10.77
C SER A 78 -2.95 1.33 -11.90
N ARG A 79 -2.79 2.66 -11.82
CA ARG A 79 -2.02 3.44 -12.80
C ARG A 79 -1.00 4.32 -12.09
N THR A 80 0.25 4.27 -12.54
CA THR A 80 1.27 5.22 -12.10
C THR A 80 0.92 6.62 -12.62
N ILE A 81 0.70 7.55 -11.70
CA ILE A 81 0.36 8.95 -12.04
C ILE A 81 1.53 9.91 -11.81
N ARG A 82 2.52 9.52 -10.99
CA ARG A 82 3.73 10.30 -10.78
C ARG A 82 4.91 9.42 -10.38
N VAL A 83 6.08 9.73 -10.90
CA VAL A 83 7.36 9.12 -10.53
C VAL A 83 8.34 10.25 -10.26
N GLU A 84 9.04 10.15 -9.14
CA GLU A 84 10.10 11.05 -8.74
C GLU A 84 11.36 10.24 -8.50
N ASP A 85 12.42 10.55 -9.24
CA ASP A 85 13.74 9.94 -9.02
C ASP A 85 14.30 10.37 -7.67
N ARG A 86 15.07 9.48 -7.04
CA ARG A 86 15.80 9.76 -5.81
C ARG A 86 17.08 8.96 -5.75
N ASP A 87 17.94 9.31 -4.81
CA ASP A 87 19.10 8.47 -4.49
C ASP A 87 18.63 7.07 -4.04
N PRO A 88 19.34 5.99 -4.44
CA PRO A 88 18.94 4.63 -4.11
C PRO A 88 18.84 4.39 -2.60
N VAL A 89 17.67 3.93 -2.14
CA VAL A 89 17.46 3.55 -0.74
C VAL A 89 17.57 2.05 -0.57
N ALA A 90 18.69 1.61 0.05
CA ALA A 90 19.00 0.20 0.28
C ALA A 90 17.89 -0.57 1.00
N LEU A 91 17.16 0.09 1.91
CA LEU A 91 16.07 -0.52 2.67
C LEU A 91 14.92 -1.03 1.78
N LEU A 92 14.71 -0.48 0.58
CA LEU A 92 13.71 -1.00 -0.38
C LEU A 92 14.26 -2.04 -1.37
N SER A 93 15.56 -2.30 -1.37
CA SER A 93 16.15 -3.27 -2.30
C SER A 93 15.88 -4.71 -1.87
N ARG A 94 15.29 -5.51 -2.77
CA ARG A 94 15.01 -6.94 -2.52
C ARG A 94 16.28 -7.79 -2.50
N ASN A 95 17.38 -7.29 -3.07
CA ASN A 95 18.60 -8.05 -3.31
C ASN A 95 19.63 -7.95 -2.17
N ILE A 96 19.27 -7.32 -1.04
CA ILE A 96 20.16 -7.13 0.11
C ILE A 96 19.79 -8.11 1.24
N PRO A 97 20.77 -8.83 1.83
CA PRO A 97 20.54 -9.69 2.98
C PRO A 97 19.92 -8.93 4.16
N ARG A 98 18.89 -9.52 4.79
CA ARG A 98 18.19 -8.91 5.93
C ARG A 98 18.51 -9.59 7.26
N SER A 99 18.37 -8.83 8.34
CA SER A 99 18.31 -9.38 9.70
C SER A 99 16.92 -10.01 9.96
N THR A 100 16.69 -10.56 11.14
CA THR A 100 15.37 -11.04 11.57
C THR A 100 14.52 -9.95 12.22
N GLU A 101 15.07 -8.75 12.41
CA GLU A 101 14.35 -7.62 12.96
C GLU A 101 13.33 -7.09 11.95
N LEU A 102 12.21 -6.58 12.46
CA LEU A 102 11.11 -6.06 11.67
C LEU A 102 11.03 -4.55 11.84
N LEU A 103 10.93 -3.84 10.72
CA LEU A 103 10.70 -2.41 10.65
C LEU A 103 9.38 -2.17 9.92
N ARG A 104 8.47 -1.43 10.55
CA ARG A 104 7.13 -1.20 10.01
C ARG A 104 7.17 -0.12 8.93
N VAL A 105 6.55 -0.41 7.79
CA VAL A 105 6.31 0.53 6.70
C VAL A 105 4.81 0.65 6.44
N CYS A 106 4.34 1.88 6.23
CA CYS A 106 2.95 2.14 5.93
C CYS A 106 2.62 1.56 4.54
N ALA A 107 1.65 0.66 4.45
CA ALA A 107 1.19 0.02 3.21
C ALA A 107 0.58 1.00 2.21
N TRP A 108 0.27 2.23 2.66
CA TRP A 108 -0.39 3.24 1.84
C TRP A 108 0.56 4.34 1.38
N CYS A 109 1.36 4.90 2.30
CA CYS A 109 2.23 6.05 2.02
C CYS A 109 3.72 5.73 2.06
N ASN A 110 4.11 4.47 2.31
CA ASN A 110 5.51 4.02 2.39
C ASN A 110 6.39 4.73 3.44
N ARG A 111 5.79 5.48 4.37
CA ARG A 111 6.52 6.04 5.52
C ARG A 111 6.89 4.95 6.52
N ILE A 112 7.96 5.18 7.25
CA ILE A 112 8.53 4.23 8.22
C ILE A 112 8.17 4.68 9.63
N ASP A 113 7.72 3.74 10.45
CA ASP A 113 7.53 3.92 11.89
C ASP A 113 8.89 3.88 12.58
N VAL A 114 9.29 5.00 13.19
CA VAL A 114 10.56 5.09 13.94
C VAL A 114 10.37 4.92 15.45
N GLY A 115 9.14 4.68 15.92
CA GLY A 115 8.88 4.20 17.28
C GLY A 115 9.18 5.18 18.43
N PHE A 116 9.47 6.45 18.17
CA PHE A 116 9.75 7.44 19.22
C PHE A 116 8.48 8.09 19.81
N GLY A 117 7.28 7.71 19.35
CA GLY A 117 5.99 8.18 19.87
C GLY A 117 4.79 7.65 19.08
N SER A 118 3.58 8.05 19.47
CA SER A 118 2.38 7.87 18.64
C SER A 118 2.49 8.77 17.40
N ASN A 119 2.29 8.21 16.20
CA ASN A 119 2.36 8.93 14.92
C ASN A 119 3.76 9.42 14.47
N ASP A 120 4.86 8.75 14.87
CA ASP A 120 6.21 9.08 14.36
C ASP A 120 6.53 8.30 13.07
N TRP A 121 5.73 8.57 12.04
CA TRP A 121 5.91 8.02 10.69
C TRP A 121 6.59 9.03 9.79
N VAL A 122 7.79 8.71 9.34
CA VAL A 122 8.63 9.64 8.56
C VAL A 122 9.00 9.07 7.19
N GLU A 123 9.50 9.93 6.30
CA GLU A 123 10.03 9.45 5.02
C GLU A 123 11.22 8.52 5.27
N ILE A 124 11.42 7.57 4.36
CA ILE A 124 12.39 6.49 4.55
C ILE A 124 13.84 7.00 4.68
N GLU A 125 14.17 8.12 4.05
CA GLU A 125 15.46 8.78 4.17
C GLU A 125 15.69 9.29 5.60
N ASP A 126 14.69 9.98 6.18
CA ASP A 126 14.74 10.45 7.57
C ASP A 126 14.79 9.27 8.55
N ALA A 127 14.05 8.19 8.29
CA ALA A 127 14.10 6.98 9.11
C ALA A 127 15.46 6.31 9.07
N THR A 128 16.12 6.31 7.90
CA THR A 128 17.44 5.70 7.74
C THR A 128 18.49 6.45 8.58
N GLU A 129 18.38 7.79 8.66
CA GLU A 129 19.22 8.61 9.53
C GLU A 129 18.88 8.42 11.02
N ARG A 130 17.61 8.58 11.40
CA ARG A 130 17.16 8.51 12.81
C ARG A 130 17.41 7.15 13.46
N LEU A 131 17.26 6.07 12.70
CA LEU A 131 17.50 4.70 13.17
C LEU A 131 18.94 4.23 12.92
N GLN A 132 19.80 5.10 12.41
CA GLN A 132 21.21 4.81 12.11
C GLN A 132 21.40 3.53 11.28
N LEU A 133 20.52 3.30 10.29
CA LEU A 133 20.49 2.03 9.55
C LEU A 133 21.76 1.78 8.74
N PHE A 134 22.50 2.85 8.40
CA PHE A 134 23.80 2.76 7.72
C PHE A 134 24.89 2.09 8.57
N GLU A 135 24.74 2.08 9.90
CA GLU A 135 25.71 1.48 10.82
C GLU A 135 25.45 -0.01 11.05
N LEU A 136 24.30 -0.53 10.59
CA LEU A 136 23.91 -1.92 10.77
C LEU A 136 24.64 -2.83 9.77
N ALA A 137 25.15 -3.96 10.27
CA ALA A 137 25.74 -4.99 9.42
C ALA A 137 24.72 -5.64 8.46
N LYS A 138 23.44 -5.68 8.86
CA LYS A 138 22.31 -6.16 8.05
C LYS A 138 21.09 -5.29 8.31
N LEU A 139 20.42 -4.88 7.25
CA LEU A 139 19.19 -4.07 7.35
C LEU A 139 18.00 -4.93 7.82
N PRO A 140 17.03 -4.36 8.54
CA PRO A 140 15.83 -5.07 8.96
C PRO A 140 14.93 -5.47 7.77
N GLN A 141 14.05 -6.43 8.00
CA GLN A 141 12.96 -6.76 7.09
C GLN A 141 11.84 -5.72 7.24
N LEU A 142 11.18 -5.41 6.12
CA LEU A 142 10.01 -4.55 6.14
C LEU A 142 8.76 -5.37 6.40
N THR A 143 7.95 -4.93 7.36
CA THR A 143 6.60 -5.44 7.58
C THR A 143 5.59 -4.32 7.34
N HIS A 144 4.41 -4.64 6.83
CA HIS A 144 3.40 -3.64 6.53
C HIS A 144 2.52 -3.35 7.74
N ALA A 145 2.14 -2.09 7.86
CA ALA A 145 1.13 -1.58 8.79
C ALA A 145 0.44 -0.37 8.14
N MET A 146 -0.50 0.28 8.83
CA MET A 146 -1.02 1.57 8.41
C MET A 146 -0.64 2.66 9.43
N CYS A 147 -0.23 3.83 8.94
CA CYS A 147 -0.05 4.98 9.81
C CYS A 147 -1.40 5.64 10.12
N GLU A 148 -1.47 6.34 11.25
CA GLU A 148 -2.68 6.98 11.76
C GLU A 148 -3.28 7.93 10.71
N ALA A 149 -2.44 8.76 10.07
CA ALA A 149 -2.88 9.68 9.03
C ALA A 149 -3.50 8.97 7.81
N CYS A 150 -2.98 7.80 7.42
CA CYS A 150 -3.55 7.02 6.31
C CYS A 150 -4.81 6.28 6.73
N SER A 151 -4.86 5.78 7.97
CA SER A 151 -6.05 5.11 8.52
C SER A 151 -7.25 6.07 8.59
N GLU A 152 -7.03 7.27 9.13
CA GLU A 152 -8.03 8.34 9.16
C GLU A 152 -8.47 8.71 7.74
N SER A 153 -7.51 9.04 6.87
CA SER A 153 -7.83 9.45 5.50
C SER A 153 -8.59 8.37 4.72
N MET A 154 -8.29 7.09 4.93
CA MET A 154 -8.95 6.01 4.19
C MET A 154 -10.30 5.64 4.78
N THR A 155 -10.48 5.82 6.09
CA THR A 155 -11.78 5.70 6.73
C THR A 155 -12.73 6.77 6.17
N ASP A 156 -12.29 8.02 6.06
CA ASP A 156 -13.07 9.10 5.44
C ASP A 156 -13.44 8.80 3.98
N GLN A 157 -12.55 8.15 3.21
CA GLN A 157 -12.87 7.73 1.83
C GLN A 157 -13.96 6.67 1.81
N VAL A 158 -13.90 5.69 2.72
CA VAL A 158 -14.95 4.67 2.86
C VAL A 158 -16.28 5.28 3.27
N ASP A 159 -16.25 6.31 4.12
CA ASP A 159 -17.45 7.01 4.56
C ASP A 159 -18.08 7.86 3.46
N LYS A 160 -17.28 8.52 2.61
CA LYS A 160 -17.82 9.18 1.40
C LYS A 160 -18.52 8.21 0.46
N LEU A 161 -18.01 6.98 0.33
CA LEU A 161 -18.68 5.93 -0.44
C LEU A 161 -20.02 5.49 0.19
N ASN A 162 -20.23 5.73 1.49
CA ASN A 162 -21.53 5.52 2.15
C ASN A 162 -22.53 6.64 1.82
N GLU A 163 -22.10 7.90 1.85
CA GLU A 163 -22.99 9.06 1.73
C GLU A 163 -23.67 9.14 0.35
N ASP A 164 -23.00 8.64 -0.70
CA ASP A 164 -23.58 8.56 -2.03
C ASP A 164 -24.81 7.60 -2.11
N VAL A 165 -25.16 6.87 -1.04
CA VAL A 165 -26.37 6.01 -0.91
C VAL A 165 -27.62 6.84 -0.65
N GLU A 166 -27.51 7.95 0.08
CA GLU A 166 -28.68 8.71 0.53
C GLU A 166 -29.21 9.69 -0.52
N SER A 167 -28.41 10.02 -1.53
CA SER A 167 -28.79 10.93 -2.63
C SER A 167 -29.42 10.22 -3.84
N GLY A 168 -29.56 8.88 -3.80
CA GLY A 168 -30.07 8.06 -4.90
C GLY A 168 -31.55 7.64 -4.82
N PHE A 169 -32.30 8.04 -3.79
CA PHE A 169 -33.73 7.72 -3.64
C PHE A 169 -34.59 8.98 -3.65
N THR A 170 -34.80 9.54 -4.83
CA THR A 170 -35.96 10.40 -5.14
C THR A 170 -36.23 10.27 -6.63
N VAL A 171 -37.18 9.40 -7.01
CA VAL A 171 -38.38 9.67 -7.83
C VAL A 171 -39.35 8.51 -7.61
#